data_AF-A0AAV9NQ12-F1
#
_entry.id   AF-A0AAV9NQ12-F1
#
_cell.length_a   1.000
_cell.length_b   1.000
_cell.length_c   1.000
_cell.angle_alpha   90.00
_cell.angle_beta   90.00
_cell.angle_gamma   90.00
#
_symmetry.space_group_name_H-M   'P 1'
#
loop_
_entity.id
_entity.type
_entity.pdbx_description
1 polymer ?
#
loop_
_entity_poly.entity_id
_entity_poly.type
_entity_poly.pdbx_seq_one_letter_code
_entity_poly.pdbx_strand_id
1 'polypeptide(L)'
;MSSLNKSCPAAESELQSTAQPTNLGLGGLTHQALSESPEPTSDEELQFIGHTNPQGIFLAATSPTASIASGGGDKIGVWLPRKTYDHIKRHRIGLVNRRSKTLYGQSQLISNVLLPCLLDQSFHLIPNPVDFAVLQNIYKTEVHPIFPVVEFDMPPPTTAESSPTRILLMQTICLAAATSPRARKHLKLPSLSDSVQMPSDFISYLSQAILTFVDLGTSRDKLVAVQALSVLSLFSQLSNDNHSSAEYCGRAVSYVQTLQLHLDTSRFRKDHRIATRLFLCVWALDRLNAAFHGRPVLMHGRDFGRDMTMSVSQQDNGFQLFLVVIELLDKIIDLYRPSTGTQNNWVDDFPSFEDLIIQTGSQRISGYLIGKFHANEKNPLHVFSWLNPIEFAG
;
A
#
# COMPACT_ATOMS: atom_id res chain seq x y z
N MET A 1 3.82 -4.52 85.07
CA MET A 1 2.60 -5.26 85.49
C MET A 1 2.03 -5.89 84.22
N SER A 2 2.51 -7.08 83.86
CA SER A 2 1.93 -8.39 84.19
C SER A 2 0.66 -8.66 83.35
N SER A 3 0.51 -9.69 82.54
CA SER A 3 1.33 -10.90 82.28
C SER A 3 0.54 -11.85 81.35
N LEU A 4 1.26 -12.62 80.51
CA LEU A 4 1.04 -14.06 80.17
C LEU A 4 -0.23 -14.47 79.37
N ASN A 5 -0.26 -15.47 78.46
CA ASN A 5 0.69 -16.30 77.71
C ASN A 5 -0.10 -17.34 76.86
N LYS A 6 0.57 -18.07 75.95
CA LYS A 6 0.22 -19.36 75.28
C LYS A 6 -0.63 -19.28 73.99
N SER A 7 -0.53 -20.15 72.98
CA SER A 7 0.44 -21.11 72.40
C SER A 7 -0.26 -21.75 71.16
N CYS A 8 0.49 -22.13 70.13
CA CYS A 8 0.12 -22.87 68.88
C CYS A 8 -0.52 -24.28 69.14
N PRO A 9 -0.89 -25.16 68.14
CA PRO A 9 -0.59 -25.21 66.69
C PRO A 9 -1.69 -25.79 65.73
N ALA A 10 -1.24 -26.11 64.51
CA ALA A 10 -1.86 -26.66 63.29
C ALA A 10 -2.74 -27.93 63.37
N ALA A 11 -3.62 -28.07 62.37
CA ALA A 11 -4.03 -29.35 61.79
C ALA A 11 -4.68 -29.12 60.40
N GLU A 12 -4.12 -29.70 59.34
CA GLU A 12 -4.89 -30.47 58.35
C GLU A 12 -3.93 -31.30 57.48
N SER A 13 -4.22 -32.60 57.46
CA SER A 13 -3.40 -33.69 56.97
C SER A 13 -3.83 -34.19 55.58
N GLU A 14 -2.86 -34.80 54.92
CA GLU A 14 -2.85 -35.52 53.64
C GLU A 14 -4.02 -36.48 53.37
N LEU A 15 -4.34 -36.72 52.09
CA LEU A 15 -4.35 -38.07 51.48
C LEU A 15 -4.51 -38.07 49.95
N GLN A 16 -3.70 -38.93 49.32
CA GLN A 16 -3.64 -39.28 47.90
C GLN A 16 -4.92 -39.97 47.38
N SER A 17 -5.24 -39.83 46.09
CA SER A 17 -5.92 -40.90 45.33
C SER A 17 -5.70 -40.81 43.82
N THR A 18 -5.29 -41.96 43.30
CA THR A 18 -5.09 -42.39 41.92
C THR A 18 -6.40 -42.56 41.13
N ALA A 19 -6.43 -42.21 39.84
CA ALA A 19 -7.27 -42.92 38.85
C ALA A 19 -6.80 -42.66 37.41
N GLN A 20 -6.59 -43.76 36.69
CA GLN A 20 -6.25 -43.89 35.26
C GLN A 20 -7.40 -43.42 34.35
N PRO A 21 -7.14 -43.03 33.08
CA PRO A 21 -8.09 -43.21 32.01
C PRO A 21 -7.85 -44.56 31.31
N THR A 22 -8.94 -45.29 31.21
CA THR A 22 -9.15 -46.59 30.57
C THR A 22 -8.71 -46.62 29.11
N ASN A 23 -7.88 -47.61 28.77
CA ASN A 23 -7.61 -48.04 27.41
C ASN A 23 -8.67 -49.09 27.01
N LEU A 24 -9.39 -48.84 25.92
CA LEU A 24 -10.22 -49.85 25.23
C LEU A 24 -9.70 -50.00 23.80
N GLY A 25 -8.95 -51.08 23.59
CA GLY A 25 -9.17 -52.02 22.48
C GLY A 25 -8.80 -51.63 21.04
N LEU A 26 -7.57 -52.01 20.67
CA LEU A 26 -7.17 -52.72 19.43
C LEU A 26 -7.76 -52.35 18.05
N GLY A 27 -6.84 -52.08 17.13
CA GLY A 27 -7.01 -52.33 15.69
C GLY A 27 -5.87 -51.75 14.87
N GLY A 28 -4.73 -52.44 14.83
CA GLY A 28 -3.52 -51.96 14.15
C GLY A 28 -3.65 -51.91 12.64
N LEU A 29 -2.88 -51.02 12.00
CA LEU A 29 -2.41 -51.16 10.61
C LEU A 29 -1.10 -50.35 10.44
N THR A 30 -0.01 -51.11 10.35
CA THR A 30 1.19 -50.90 9.52
C THR A 30 1.87 -49.53 9.49
N HIS A 31 3.12 -49.53 10.01
CA HIS A 31 4.22 -48.70 9.54
C HIS A 31 4.26 -48.72 8.00
N GLN A 32 3.96 -47.58 7.37
CA GLN A 32 4.28 -47.34 5.97
C GLN A 32 5.08 -46.05 5.87
N ALA A 33 6.15 -46.15 5.11
CA ALA A 33 7.29 -45.25 5.06
C ALA A 33 6.93 -43.76 5.01
N LEU A 34 7.67 -42.99 5.83
CA LEU A 34 7.94 -41.58 5.58
C LEU A 34 8.45 -41.43 4.15
N SER A 35 7.56 -41.10 3.23
CA SER A 35 7.93 -40.53 1.94
C SER A 35 8.15 -39.05 2.20
N GLU A 36 9.42 -38.65 2.27
CA GLU A 36 9.80 -37.26 2.10
C GLU A 36 9.23 -36.78 0.76
N SER A 37 8.21 -35.93 0.85
CA SER A 37 7.60 -35.23 -0.30
C SER A 37 8.06 -33.77 -0.24
N PRO A 38 8.28 -33.13 -1.39
CA PRO A 38 9.35 -32.16 -1.59
C PRO A 38 9.06 -30.86 -0.84
N GLU A 39 10.12 -30.25 -0.32
CA GLU A 39 10.08 -28.85 0.08
C GLU A 39 9.49 -27.98 -1.05
N PRO A 40 8.73 -26.92 -0.72
CA PRO A 40 8.21 -26.01 -1.72
C PRO A 40 9.37 -25.51 -2.58
N THR A 41 9.31 -25.82 -3.88
CA THR A 41 10.28 -25.32 -4.86
C THR A 41 10.36 -23.80 -4.73
N SER A 42 11.57 -23.26 -4.68
CA SER A 42 11.93 -21.87 -4.34
C SER A 42 11.35 -20.76 -5.24
N ASP A 43 10.37 -21.07 -6.08
CA ASP A 43 9.82 -20.21 -7.13
C ASP A 43 8.31 -19.91 -6.99
N GLU A 44 7.64 -20.41 -5.94
CA GLU A 44 6.20 -20.20 -5.75
C GLU A 44 5.88 -19.02 -4.79
N GLU A 45 5.12 -18.03 -5.29
CA GLU A 45 4.58 -16.95 -4.45
C GLU A 45 3.58 -17.50 -3.42
N LEU A 46 3.73 -17.11 -2.16
CA LEU A 46 2.84 -17.52 -1.07
C LEU A 46 1.88 -16.40 -0.63
N GLN A 47 0.67 -16.79 -0.22
CA GLN A 47 -0.37 -15.96 0.35
C GLN A 47 -0.70 -16.45 1.77
N PHE A 48 -0.70 -15.56 2.75
CA PHE A 48 -1.03 -15.89 4.14
C PHE A 48 -2.54 -15.91 4.38
N ILE A 49 -3.04 -16.83 5.20
CA ILE A 49 -4.41 -16.86 5.69
C ILE A 49 -4.38 -17.12 7.20
N GLY A 50 -4.79 -16.13 8.00
CA GLY A 50 -4.91 -16.31 9.45
C GLY A 50 -5.99 -17.33 9.82
N HIS A 51 -5.82 -18.03 10.96
CA HIS A 51 -6.77 -19.07 11.43
C HIS A 51 -8.18 -18.55 11.71
N THR A 52 -8.33 -17.26 12.06
CA THR A 52 -9.64 -16.62 12.27
C THR A 52 -10.40 -16.42 10.97
N ASN A 53 -9.74 -16.49 9.82
CA ASN A 53 -10.42 -16.52 8.53
C ASN A 53 -10.97 -17.94 8.33
N PRO A 54 -12.30 -18.13 8.23
CA PRO A 54 -12.90 -19.46 8.05
C PRO A 54 -12.38 -20.17 6.79
N GLN A 55 -11.87 -19.42 5.80
CA GLN A 55 -11.20 -19.99 4.63
C GLN A 55 -10.01 -20.87 5.01
N GLY A 56 -9.23 -20.49 6.03
CA GLY A 56 -8.09 -21.29 6.50
C GLY A 56 -8.51 -22.66 7.02
N ILE A 57 -9.63 -22.72 7.77
CA ILE A 57 -10.19 -23.97 8.30
C ILE A 57 -10.62 -24.90 7.17
N PHE A 58 -11.34 -24.38 6.17
CA PHE A 58 -11.77 -25.20 5.03
C PHE A 58 -10.61 -25.69 4.17
N LEU A 59 -9.54 -24.91 4.05
CA LEU A 59 -8.36 -25.29 3.26
C LEU A 59 -7.49 -26.32 3.97
N ALA A 60 -7.33 -26.19 5.29
CA ALA A 60 -6.70 -27.22 6.11
C ALA A 60 -7.46 -28.56 6.03
N ALA A 61 -8.80 -28.51 5.99
CA ALA A 61 -9.63 -29.71 5.90
C ALA A 61 -9.63 -30.38 4.50
N THR A 62 -9.34 -29.64 3.43
CA THR A 62 -9.47 -30.11 2.04
C THR A 62 -8.14 -30.32 1.31
N SER A 63 -7.00 -29.98 1.92
CA SER A 63 -5.67 -30.15 1.29
C SER A 63 -4.63 -30.66 2.30
N PRO A 64 -4.19 -31.93 2.20
CA PRO A 64 -3.15 -32.52 3.06
C PRO A 64 -1.77 -31.87 2.93
N THR A 65 -1.51 -31.12 1.85
CA THR A 65 -0.27 -30.38 1.59
C THR A 65 -0.31 -28.93 2.09
N ALA A 66 -1.50 -28.35 2.30
CA ALA A 66 -1.64 -26.99 2.85
C ALA A 66 -1.24 -26.92 4.32
N SER A 67 -1.36 -28.04 5.04
CA SER A 67 -0.88 -28.20 6.42
C SER A 67 0.64 -28.37 6.53
N ILE A 68 1.38 -28.53 5.43
CA ILE A 68 2.84 -28.78 5.46
C ILE A 68 3.65 -27.47 5.47
N ALA A 69 3.06 -26.35 5.05
CA ALA A 69 3.66 -25.02 5.32
C ALA A 69 3.60 -24.64 6.82
N SER A 70 2.88 -25.43 7.63
CA SER A 70 2.86 -25.35 9.10
C SER A 70 4.08 -26.05 9.70
N GLY A 71 5.28 -25.59 9.35
CA GLY A 71 6.48 -25.92 10.10
C GLY A 71 6.47 -25.22 11.46
N GLY A 72 6.12 -25.97 12.51
CA GLY A 72 6.27 -25.63 13.94
C GLY A 72 4.98 -25.15 14.61
N GLY A 73 4.57 -25.84 15.69
CA GLY A 73 3.29 -25.71 16.41
C GLY A 73 3.00 -24.40 17.15
N ASP A 74 3.49 -23.26 16.66
CA ASP A 74 3.29 -21.94 17.26
C ASP A 74 2.90 -20.85 16.24
N LYS A 75 2.52 -21.23 15.01
CA LYS A 75 2.13 -20.29 13.94
C LYS A 75 0.62 -20.24 13.76
N ILE A 76 0.03 -19.06 13.97
CA ILE A 76 -1.41 -18.80 13.79
C ILE A 76 -1.69 -18.43 12.33
N GLY A 77 -1.89 -19.41 11.45
CA GLY A 77 -2.23 -19.20 10.03
C GLY A 77 -1.56 -20.19 9.08
N VAL A 78 -1.98 -20.17 7.82
CA VAL A 78 -1.45 -21.02 6.75
C VAL A 78 -0.92 -20.16 5.60
N TRP A 79 0.27 -20.48 5.10
CA TRP A 79 0.79 -19.91 3.85
C TRP A 79 0.49 -20.85 2.68
N LEU A 80 -0.13 -20.32 1.62
CA LEU A 80 -0.56 -21.11 0.47
C LEU A 80 0.08 -20.60 -0.82
N PRO A 81 0.44 -21.49 -1.75
CA PRO A 81 0.82 -21.07 -3.10
C PRO A 81 -0.29 -20.22 -3.73
N ARG A 82 0.09 -19.06 -4.27
CA ARG A 82 -0.83 -18.06 -4.82
C ARG A 82 -1.64 -18.59 -5.99
N LYS A 83 -1.05 -19.48 -6.79
CA LYS A 83 -1.76 -20.19 -7.88
C LYS A 83 -2.94 -20.99 -7.34
N THR A 84 -2.75 -21.69 -6.23
CA THR A 84 -3.79 -22.45 -5.53
C THR A 84 -4.85 -21.50 -4.96
N TYR A 85 -4.44 -20.42 -4.30
CA TYR A 85 -5.34 -19.40 -3.79
C TYR A 85 -6.23 -18.79 -4.90
N ASP A 86 -5.62 -18.39 -6.03
CA ASP A 86 -6.35 -17.82 -7.15
C ASP A 86 -7.30 -18.83 -7.82
N HIS A 87 -6.92 -20.12 -7.86
CA HIS A 87 -7.79 -21.19 -8.35
C HIS A 87 -9.03 -21.35 -7.46
N ILE A 88 -8.85 -21.43 -6.13
CA ILE A 88 -9.94 -21.51 -5.16
C ILE A 88 -10.86 -20.29 -5.26
N LYS A 89 -10.26 -19.10 -5.37
CA LYS A 89 -10.99 -17.86 -5.53
C LYS A 89 -11.80 -17.86 -6.83
N ARG A 90 -11.23 -18.31 -7.95
CA ARG A 90 -11.94 -18.43 -9.24
C ARG A 90 -13.13 -19.38 -9.16
N HIS A 91 -13.01 -20.52 -8.48
CA HIS A 91 -14.14 -21.45 -8.29
C HIS A 91 -15.26 -20.87 -7.40
N ARG A 92 -14.93 -20.07 -6.38
CA ARG A 92 -15.96 -19.34 -5.61
C ARG A 92 -16.58 -18.18 -6.40
N ILE A 93 -15.82 -17.52 -7.27
CA ILE A 93 -16.30 -16.43 -8.13
C ILE A 93 -17.24 -16.94 -9.24
N GLY A 94 -17.22 -18.23 -9.59
CA GLY A 94 -18.18 -18.82 -10.53
C GLY A 94 -19.65 -18.67 -10.11
N LEU A 95 -19.92 -18.54 -8.80
CA LEU A 95 -21.28 -18.31 -8.25
C LEU A 95 -21.52 -16.84 -7.82
N VAL A 96 -20.47 -16.01 -7.76
CA VAL A 96 -20.53 -14.60 -7.31
C VAL A 96 -19.61 -13.73 -8.16
N ASN A 97 -19.78 -13.75 -9.49
CA ASN A 97 -19.10 -12.79 -10.36
C ASN A 97 -19.87 -11.46 -10.37
N ARG A 98 -19.89 -10.78 -9.21
CA ARG A 98 -20.18 -9.34 -9.19
C ARG A 98 -18.83 -8.61 -9.16
N ARG A 99 -18.30 -8.35 -10.37
CA ARG A 99 -17.38 -7.23 -10.63
C ARG A 99 -17.95 -5.96 -9.98
N SER A 100 -17.11 -5.05 -9.51
CA SER A 100 -17.46 -3.86 -8.72
C SER A 100 -18.89 -3.34 -8.94
N LYS A 101 -19.69 -3.34 -7.86
CA LYS A 101 -21.16 -3.23 -7.83
C LYS A 101 -21.75 -1.86 -8.19
N THR A 102 -20.96 -0.86 -8.58
CA THR A 102 -21.47 0.49 -8.85
C THR A 102 -21.99 0.66 -10.29
N LEU A 103 -21.32 0.11 -11.31
CA LEU A 103 -21.71 0.28 -12.72
C LEU A 103 -22.25 -1.00 -13.39
N TYR A 104 -21.69 -2.17 -13.08
CA TYR A 104 -22.13 -3.44 -13.68
C TYR A 104 -23.45 -3.99 -13.13
N GLY A 105 -23.92 -3.44 -12.00
CA GLY A 105 -25.21 -3.79 -11.39
C GLY A 105 -26.39 -3.02 -11.96
N GLN A 106 -26.13 -1.97 -12.76
CA GLN A 106 -27.16 -1.09 -13.30
C GLN A 106 -27.24 -1.31 -14.82
N SER A 107 -28.27 -1.99 -15.28
CA SER A 107 -28.67 -2.14 -16.70
C SER A 107 -27.66 -2.78 -17.69
N GLN A 108 -28.14 -3.76 -18.46
CA GLN A 108 -27.35 -4.41 -19.54
C GLN A 108 -26.87 -3.42 -20.62
N LEU A 109 -27.58 -2.30 -20.82
CA LEU A 109 -27.19 -1.26 -21.78
C LEU A 109 -25.95 -0.47 -21.33
N ILE A 110 -25.82 -0.18 -20.02
CA ILE A 110 -24.65 0.50 -19.46
C ILE A 110 -23.42 -0.41 -19.60
N SER A 111 -23.57 -1.69 -19.29
CA SER A 111 -22.48 -2.67 -19.40
C SER A 111 -22.01 -2.92 -20.84
N ASN A 112 -22.91 -2.91 -21.82
CA ASN A 112 -22.59 -3.34 -23.19
C ASN A 112 -22.25 -2.19 -24.15
N VAL A 113 -22.70 -0.96 -23.87
CA VAL A 113 -22.53 0.18 -24.79
C VAL A 113 -21.74 1.32 -24.14
N LEU A 114 -22.11 1.75 -22.93
CA LEU A 114 -21.44 2.88 -22.27
C LEU A 114 -20.01 2.53 -21.86
N LEU A 115 -19.82 1.32 -21.31
CA LEU A 115 -18.56 0.88 -20.76
C LEU A 115 -17.41 0.78 -21.79
N PRO A 116 -17.63 0.18 -22.99
CA PRO A 116 -16.60 0.17 -24.02
C PRO A 116 -16.28 1.58 -24.53
N CYS A 117 -17.28 2.46 -24.64
CA CYS A 117 -17.06 3.85 -25.07
C CYS A 117 -16.23 4.64 -24.05
N LEU A 118 -16.50 4.48 -22.75
CA LEU A 118 -15.72 5.14 -21.69
C LEU A 118 -14.27 4.64 -21.68
N LEU A 119 -14.07 3.34 -21.88
CA LEU A 119 -12.73 2.75 -21.98
C LEU A 119 -11.99 3.23 -23.22
N ASP A 120 -12.65 3.28 -24.38
CA ASP A 120 -12.06 3.81 -25.60
C ASP A 120 -11.63 5.27 -25.41
N GLN A 121 -12.52 6.12 -24.88
CA GLN A 121 -12.18 7.50 -24.54
C GLN A 121 -11.00 7.61 -23.57
N SER A 122 -10.98 6.77 -22.52
CA SER A 122 -9.88 6.77 -21.56
C SER A 122 -8.57 6.27 -22.16
N PHE A 123 -8.59 5.37 -23.15
CA PHE A 123 -7.37 4.92 -23.85
C PHE A 123 -6.71 6.03 -24.67
N HIS A 124 -7.49 6.97 -25.21
CA HIS A 124 -6.97 8.06 -26.05
C HIS A 124 -6.50 9.28 -25.25
N LEU A 125 -6.58 9.26 -23.91
CA LEU A 125 -6.10 10.33 -23.04
C LEU A 125 -4.64 10.12 -22.65
N ILE A 126 -3.76 10.09 -23.65
CA ILE A 126 -2.29 10.06 -23.49
C ILE A 126 -1.69 11.13 -24.40
N PRO A 127 -0.71 11.92 -23.91
CA PRO A 127 0.04 12.84 -24.77
C PRO A 127 0.71 12.13 -25.95
N ASN A 128 1.03 12.89 -27.00
CA ASN A 128 1.82 12.33 -28.11
C ASN A 128 3.18 11.80 -27.60
N PRO A 129 3.87 10.90 -28.34
CA PRO A 129 5.09 10.26 -27.86
C PRO A 129 6.22 11.23 -27.47
N VAL A 130 6.32 12.39 -28.14
CA VAL A 130 7.35 13.40 -27.86
C VAL A 130 7.07 14.11 -26.54
N ASP A 131 5.84 14.58 -26.35
CA ASP A 131 5.41 15.22 -25.12
C ASP A 131 5.44 14.23 -23.94
N PHE A 132 5.03 12.98 -24.17
CA PHE A 132 5.10 11.92 -23.17
C PHE A 132 6.53 11.67 -22.69
N ALA A 133 7.52 11.58 -23.60
CA ALA A 133 8.92 11.36 -23.22
C ALA A 133 9.47 12.49 -22.32
N VAL A 134 9.04 13.73 -22.58
CA VAL A 134 9.40 14.87 -21.71
C VAL A 134 8.75 14.74 -20.33
N LEU A 135 7.46 14.42 -20.28
CA LEU A 135 6.73 14.23 -19.01
C LEU A 135 7.29 13.05 -18.19
N GLN A 136 7.65 11.95 -18.85
CA GLN A 136 8.31 10.80 -18.23
C GLN A 136 9.66 11.20 -17.62
N ASN A 137 10.45 12.02 -18.32
CA ASN A 137 11.71 12.53 -17.79
C ASN A 137 11.51 13.49 -16.61
N ILE A 138 10.48 14.33 -16.64
CA ILE A 138 10.10 15.18 -15.50
C ILE A 138 9.73 14.30 -14.31
N TYR A 139 8.87 13.30 -14.48
CA TYR A 139 8.53 12.36 -13.41
C TYR A 139 9.77 11.68 -12.82
N LYS A 140 10.65 11.14 -13.67
CA LYS A 140 11.90 10.48 -13.28
C LYS A 140 12.83 11.38 -12.46
N THR A 141 12.90 12.67 -12.79
CA THR A 141 13.86 13.60 -12.18
C THR A 141 13.30 14.40 -11.01
N GLU A 142 11.99 14.63 -10.98
CA GLU A 142 11.36 15.58 -10.04
C GLU A 142 10.39 14.95 -9.05
N VAL A 143 9.80 13.79 -9.36
CA VAL A 143 8.80 13.11 -8.54
C VAL A 143 9.33 11.79 -8.00
N HIS A 144 9.80 10.91 -8.88
CA HIS A 144 10.27 9.57 -8.52
C HIS A 144 11.32 9.57 -7.41
N PRO A 145 12.33 10.47 -7.38
CA PRO A 145 13.33 10.47 -6.31
C PRO A 145 12.76 10.69 -4.90
N ILE A 146 11.56 11.29 -4.79
CA ILE A 146 10.88 11.61 -3.54
C ILE A 146 9.71 10.65 -3.29
N PHE A 147 8.96 10.30 -4.33
CA PHE A 147 7.77 9.45 -4.26
C PHE A 147 7.79 8.40 -5.40
N PRO A 148 8.61 7.34 -5.28
CA PRO A 148 8.88 6.36 -6.33
C PRO A 148 7.76 5.31 -6.48
N VAL A 149 6.53 5.77 -6.70
CA VAL A 149 5.36 4.91 -6.75
C VAL A 149 5.26 4.11 -8.05
N VAL A 150 5.66 4.68 -9.19
CA VAL A 150 5.56 4.07 -10.52
C VAL A 150 6.95 3.85 -11.10
N GLU A 151 7.22 2.64 -11.59
CA GLU A 151 8.42 2.37 -12.39
C GLU A 151 8.29 3.09 -13.74
N PHE A 152 9.31 3.87 -14.10
CA PHE A 152 9.26 4.76 -15.27
C PHE A 152 9.97 4.19 -16.50
N ASP A 153 10.69 3.07 -16.43
CA ASP A 153 11.38 2.47 -17.58
C ASP A 153 10.39 1.73 -18.50
N MET A 154 9.44 2.50 -19.04
CA MET A 154 8.47 2.03 -20.01
C MET A 154 8.99 2.37 -21.41
N PRO A 155 9.11 1.39 -22.33
CA PRO A 155 9.42 1.72 -23.72
C PRO A 155 8.36 2.67 -24.30
N PRO A 156 8.64 3.39 -25.40
CA PRO A 156 7.65 4.24 -26.05
C PRO A 156 6.47 3.40 -26.55
N PRO A 157 5.22 3.92 -26.47
CA PRO A 157 4.03 3.20 -26.93
C PRO A 157 4.15 2.90 -28.43
N THR A 158 4.14 1.63 -28.80
CA THR A 158 3.87 1.23 -30.19
C THR A 158 2.35 1.18 -30.37
N THR A 159 1.87 1.74 -31.47
CA THR A 159 0.45 2.00 -31.76
C THR A 159 -0.45 0.77 -31.83
N ALA A 160 0.10 -0.45 -31.77
CA ALA A 160 -0.66 -1.69 -31.97
C ALA A 160 -0.96 -2.51 -30.70
N GLU A 161 -0.23 -2.33 -29.57
CA GLU A 161 -0.28 -3.29 -28.45
C GLU A 161 -0.06 -2.66 -27.05
N SER A 162 -0.58 -1.46 -26.81
CA SER A 162 -0.49 -0.90 -25.45
C SER A 162 -1.54 -1.56 -24.54
N SER A 163 -1.09 -2.42 -23.62
CA SER A 163 -1.97 -3.06 -22.64
C SER A 163 -2.67 -1.99 -21.77
N PRO A 164 -3.91 -2.25 -21.28
CA PRO A 164 -4.61 -1.28 -20.44
C PRO A 164 -3.82 -0.87 -19.18
N THR A 165 -3.08 -1.82 -18.62
CA THR A 165 -2.15 -1.58 -17.52
C THR A 165 -1.08 -0.54 -17.89
N ARG A 166 -0.49 -0.65 -19.08
CA ARG A 166 0.53 0.29 -19.56
C ARG A 166 -0.04 1.68 -19.74
N ILE A 167 -1.23 1.79 -20.34
CA ILE A 167 -1.90 3.06 -20.55
C ILE A 167 -2.19 3.75 -19.22
N LEU A 168 -2.72 3.00 -18.25
CA LEU A 168 -2.96 3.51 -16.90
C LEU A 168 -1.68 4.04 -16.23
N LEU A 169 -0.56 3.32 -16.34
CA LEU A 169 0.74 3.78 -15.82
C LEU A 169 1.22 5.06 -16.52
N MET A 170 1.09 5.13 -17.85
CA MET A 170 1.46 6.32 -18.61
C MET A 170 0.63 7.54 -18.19
N GLN A 171 -0.68 7.38 -18.02
CA GLN A 171 -1.56 8.44 -17.52
C GLN A 171 -1.18 8.88 -16.11
N THR A 172 -0.85 7.91 -15.25
CA THR A 172 -0.39 8.15 -13.89
C THR A 172 0.92 8.97 -13.87
N ILE A 173 1.89 8.62 -14.73
CA ILE A 173 3.14 9.38 -14.90
C ILE A 173 2.86 10.80 -15.39
N CYS A 174 1.99 10.96 -16.39
CA CYS A 174 1.63 12.27 -16.95
C CYS A 174 0.95 13.16 -15.91
N LEU A 175 0.03 12.61 -15.13
CA LEU A 175 -0.65 13.31 -14.04
C LEU A 175 0.35 13.82 -13.01
N ALA A 176 1.29 12.96 -12.59
CA ALA A 176 2.32 13.34 -11.63
C ALA A 176 3.28 14.42 -12.18
N ALA A 177 3.70 14.29 -13.44
CA ALA A 177 4.58 15.23 -14.11
C ALA A 177 3.93 16.61 -14.36
N ALA A 178 2.59 16.66 -14.51
CA ALA A 178 1.85 17.87 -14.81
C ALA A 178 1.98 18.98 -13.75
N THR A 179 2.41 18.63 -12.54
CA THR A 179 2.67 19.59 -11.45
C THR A 179 3.94 20.43 -11.67
N SER A 180 4.86 19.98 -12.52
CA SER A 180 6.08 20.74 -12.79
C SER A 180 5.77 21.91 -13.73
N PRO A 181 6.26 23.13 -13.42
CA PRO A 181 6.17 24.27 -14.33
C PRO A 181 6.78 23.98 -15.72
N ARG A 182 7.75 23.07 -15.79
CA ARG A 182 8.42 22.64 -17.03
C ARG A 182 7.52 21.79 -17.93
N ALA A 183 6.49 21.17 -17.37
CA ALA A 183 5.56 20.32 -18.11
C ALA A 183 4.57 21.13 -18.96
N ARG A 184 4.36 22.42 -18.66
CA ARG A 184 3.26 23.25 -19.18
C ARG A 184 3.10 23.23 -20.71
N LYS A 185 4.21 23.21 -21.46
CA LYS A 185 4.19 23.21 -22.94
C LYS A 185 3.86 21.84 -23.55
N HIS A 186 3.88 20.80 -22.72
CA HIS A 186 3.73 19.39 -23.07
C HIS A 186 2.41 18.79 -22.55
N LEU A 187 1.58 19.58 -21.85
CA LEU A 187 0.24 19.17 -21.38
C LEU A 187 -0.78 19.24 -22.51
N LYS A 188 -0.63 18.36 -23.49
CA LYS A 188 -1.47 18.31 -24.68
C LYS A 188 -2.08 16.93 -24.83
N LEU A 189 -3.41 16.88 -24.93
CA LEU A 189 -4.16 15.65 -25.20
C LEU A 189 -4.65 15.65 -26.65
N PRO A 190 -4.22 14.70 -27.51
CA PRO A 190 -4.59 14.67 -28.94
C PRO A 190 -6.10 14.58 -29.20
N SER A 191 -6.84 14.01 -28.25
CA SER A 191 -8.29 13.72 -28.35
C SER A 191 -9.19 14.91 -28.06
N LEU A 192 -8.62 15.98 -27.53
CA LEU A 192 -9.30 17.23 -27.20
C LEU A 192 -8.72 18.27 -28.16
N SER A 193 -9.56 18.84 -29.04
CA SER A 193 -9.16 19.79 -30.08
C SER A 193 -8.27 20.93 -29.55
N ASP A 194 -7.54 21.61 -30.45
CA ASP A 194 -6.51 22.67 -30.27
C ASP A 194 -6.85 23.85 -29.32
N SER A 195 -7.96 23.80 -28.60
CA SER A 195 -8.23 24.63 -27.43
C SER A 195 -7.05 24.57 -26.43
N VAL A 196 -6.66 25.75 -25.94
CA VAL A 196 -5.62 25.93 -24.93
C VAL A 196 -6.06 25.18 -23.66
N GLN A 197 -5.53 23.97 -23.46
CA GLN A 197 -5.79 23.18 -22.27
C GLN A 197 -5.10 23.86 -21.09
N MET A 198 -5.91 24.33 -20.14
CA MET A 198 -5.35 24.77 -18.87
C MET A 198 -4.78 23.53 -18.15
N PRO A 199 -3.69 23.65 -17.38
CA PRO A 199 -3.13 22.53 -16.63
C PRO A 199 -4.18 21.83 -15.73
N SER A 200 -5.14 22.59 -15.19
CA SER A 200 -6.27 22.09 -14.41
C SER A 200 -7.16 21.13 -15.21
N ASP A 201 -7.43 21.44 -16.48
CA ASP A 201 -8.28 20.61 -17.34
C ASP A 201 -7.57 19.31 -17.66
N PHE A 202 -6.27 19.38 -17.99
CA PHE A 202 -5.43 18.21 -18.23
C PHE A 202 -5.42 17.27 -17.02
N ILE A 203 -5.20 17.79 -15.82
CA ILE A 203 -5.21 17.05 -14.56
C ILE A 203 -6.59 16.43 -14.32
N SER A 204 -7.67 17.18 -14.53
CA SER A 204 -9.04 16.71 -14.35
C SER A 204 -9.37 15.54 -15.28
N TYR A 205 -9.11 15.69 -16.59
CA TYR A 205 -9.36 14.64 -17.58
C TYR A 205 -8.56 13.37 -17.29
N LEU A 206 -7.27 13.49 -16.97
CA LEU A 206 -6.45 12.34 -16.61
C LEU A 206 -6.92 11.67 -15.33
N SER A 207 -7.31 12.45 -14.31
CA SER A 207 -7.78 11.89 -13.04
C SER A 207 -9.04 11.06 -13.25
N GLN A 208 -10.00 11.57 -14.04
CA GLN A 208 -11.22 10.84 -14.38
C GLN A 208 -10.94 9.59 -15.21
N ALA A 209 -10.03 9.66 -16.17
CA ALA A 209 -9.63 8.49 -16.96
C ALA A 209 -9.03 7.39 -16.08
N ILE A 210 -8.08 7.76 -15.20
CA ILE A 210 -7.43 6.85 -14.25
C ILE A 210 -8.45 6.21 -13.32
N LEU A 211 -9.36 7.00 -12.74
CA LEU A 211 -10.43 6.48 -11.87
C LEU A 211 -11.33 5.50 -12.61
N THR A 212 -11.73 5.84 -13.84
CA THR A 212 -12.52 4.95 -14.70
C THR A 212 -11.80 3.62 -14.92
N PHE A 213 -10.50 3.63 -15.23
CA PHE A 213 -9.71 2.40 -15.36
C PHE A 213 -9.73 1.53 -14.10
N VAL A 214 -9.56 2.16 -12.93
CA VAL A 214 -9.51 1.48 -11.64
C VAL A 214 -10.90 0.92 -11.27
N ASP A 215 -11.97 1.69 -11.46
CA ASP A 215 -13.34 1.31 -11.10
C ASP A 215 -13.88 0.18 -11.97
N LEU A 216 -13.52 0.20 -13.26
CA LEU A 216 -13.89 -0.84 -14.21
C LEU A 216 -13.07 -2.13 -14.02
N GLY A 217 -12.00 -2.09 -13.23
CA GLY A 217 -11.13 -3.24 -13.00
C GLY A 217 -10.47 -3.74 -14.28
N THR A 218 -10.21 -2.83 -15.22
CA THR A 218 -9.67 -3.15 -16.55
C THR A 218 -8.25 -3.71 -16.45
N SER A 219 -7.46 -3.24 -15.49
CA SER A 219 -6.19 -3.87 -15.12
C SER A 219 -6.44 -5.04 -14.15
N ARG A 220 -6.05 -6.26 -14.55
CA ARG A 220 -6.04 -7.41 -13.63
C ARG A 220 -5.00 -7.27 -12.53
N ASP A 221 -3.97 -6.45 -12.78
CA ASP A 221 -2.93 -6.16 -11.83
C ASP A 221 -3.38 -5.09 -10.84
N LYS A 222 -3.54 -5.51 -9.58
CA LYS A 222 -3.94 -4.64 -8.48
C LYS A 222 -2.79 -3.76 -7.98
N LEU A 223 -1.53 -4.09 -8.28
CA LEU A 223 -0.40 -3.22 -7.96
C LEU A 223 -0.51 -1.92 -8.74
N VAL A 224 -0.90 -1.98 -10.00
CA VAL A 224 -1.14 -0.79 -10.83
C VAL A 224 -2.31 0.04 -10.30
N ALA A 225 -3.35 -0.59 -9.75
CA ALA A 225 -4.41 0.14 -9.06
C ALA A 225 -3.87 0.88 -7.81
N VAL A 226 -2.99 0.25 -7.02
CA VAL A 226 -2.33 0.91 -5.88
C VAL A 226 -1.52 2.11 -6.36
N GLN A 227 -0.77 1.96 -7.45
CA GLN A 227 0.06 3.02 -8.03
C GLN A 227 -0.77 4.22 -8.46
N ALA A 228 -1.80 3.97 -9.27
CA ALA A 228 -2.73 4.97 -9.75
C ALA A 228 -3.43 5.72 -8.60
N LEU A 229 -3.99 4.99 -7.63
CA LEU A 229 -4.69 5.58 -6.48
C LEU A 229 -3.75 6.37 -5.57
N SER A 230 -2.49 5.94 -5.42
CA SER A 230 -1.50 6.65 -4.61
C SER A 230 -1.13 8.00 -5.25
N VAL A 231 -0.94 8.02 -6.57
CA VAL A 231 -0.73 9.28 -7.31
C VAL A 231 -1.95 10.16 -7.21
N LEU A 232 -3.15 9.65 -7.48
CA LEU A 232 -4.39 10.42 -7.33
C LEU A 232 -4.53 11.00 -5.92
N SER A 233 -4.26 10.22 -4.87
CA SER A 233 -4.29 10.71 -3.49
C SER A 233 -3.31 11.86 -3.27
N LEU A 234 -2.04 11.67 -3.64
CA LEU A 234 -1.01 12.68 -3.49
C LEU A 234 -1.35 13.98 -4.24
N PHE A 235 -1.92 13.88 -5.44
CA PHE A 235 -2.20 15.04 -6.29
C PHE A 235 -3.59 15.67 -6.02
N SER A 236 -4.57 14.92 -5.51
CA SER A 236 -5.85 15.47 -5.03
C SER A 236 -5.70 16.20 -3.70
N GLN A 237 -4.72 15.84 -2.87
CA GLN A 237 -4.33 16.62 -1.69
C GLN A 237 -3.95 18.07 -2.05
N LEU A 238 -3.58 18.30 -3.31
CA LEU A 238 -3.17 19.60 -3.85
C LEU A 238 -4.31 20.38 -4.47
N SER A 239 -5.45 19.74 -4.64
CA SER A 239 -6.69 20.40 -4.99
C SER A 239 -7.42 20.75 -3.70
N ASN A 240 -8.35 21.71 -3.73
CA ASN A 240 -9.18 22.02 -2.55
C ASN A 240 -10.10 20.86 -2.08
N ASP A 241 -9.95 19.66 -2.66
CA ASP A 241 -10.72 18.46 -2.35
C ASP A 241 -9.97 17.50 -1.40
N ASN A 242 -10.05 17.82 -0.12
CA ASN A 242 -9.53 16.98 0.97
C ASN A 242 -10.28 15.64 1.11
N HIS A 243 -11.47 15.49 0.51
CA HIS A 243 -12.23 14.25 0.60
C HIS A 243 -11.70 13.21 -0.38
N SER A 244 -11.52 13.60 -1.65
CA SER A 244 -11.01 12.71 -2.69
C SER A 244 -9.63 12.16 -2.37
N SER A 245 -8.72 12.99 -1.82
CA SER A 245 -7.40 12.53 -1.39
C SER A 245 -7.49 11.36 -0.40
N ALA A 246 -8.32 11.52 0.64
CA ALA A 246 -8.51 10.52 1.69
C ALA A 246 -9.25 9.27 1.16
N GLU A 247 -10.21 9.46 0.26
CA GLU A 247 -10.92 8.35 -0.39
C GLU A 247 -9.95 7.48 -1.19
N TYR A 248 -9.12 8.09 -2.04
CA TYR A 248 -8.15 7.37 -2.86
C TYR A 248 -7.09 6.68 -2.00
N CYS A 249 -6.61 7.35 -0.94
CA CYS A 249 -5.73 6.74 0.05
C CYS A 249 -6.37 5.51 0.69
N GLY A 250 -7.61 5.61 1.19
CA GLY A 250 -8.32 4.48 1.79
C GLY A 250 -8.50 3.30 0.83
N ARG A 251 -8.77 3.57 -0.45
CA ARG A 251 -8.81 2.53 -1.49
C ARG A 251 -7.43 1.90 -1.72
N ALA A 252 -6.36 2.69 -1.75
CA ALA A 252 -4.99 2.18 -1.87
C ALA A 252 -4.59 1.30 -0.68
N VAL A 253 -4.91 1.73 0.55
CA VAL A 253 -4.72 0.94 1.78
C VAL A 253 -5.43 -0.41 1.70
N SER A 254 -6.70 -0.42 1.26
CA SER A 254 -7.45 -1.66 1.07
C SER A 254 -6.78 -2.62 0.09
N TYR A 255 -6.23 -2.12 -1.02
CA TYR A 255 -5.48 -2.93 -1.97
C TYR A 255 -4.14 -3.44 -1.40
N VAL A 256 -3.39 -2.59 -0.69
CA VAL A 256 -2.15 -2.97 0.03
C VAL A 256 -2.41 -4.11 1.00
N GLN A 257 -3.49 -4.04 1.78
CA GLN A 257 -3.90 -5.09 2.72
C GLN A 257 -4.35 -6.36 2.00
N THR A 258 -5.17 -6.23 0.96
CA THR A 258 -5.64 -7.37 0.13
C THR A 258 -4.48 -8.12 -0.52
N LEU A 259 -3.45 -7.40 -0.96
CA LEU A 259 -2.25 -7.96 -1.58
C LEU A 259 -1.18 -8.37 -0.55
N GLN A 260 -1.44 -8.16 0.73
CA GLN A 260 -0.52 -8.46 1.84
C GLN A 260 0.84 -7.77 1.72
N LEU A 261 0.87 -6.57 1.13
CA LEU A 261 2.12 -5.82 1.01
C LEU A 261 2.63 -5.34 2.38
N HIS A 262 1.79 -5.34 3.41
CA HIS A 262 2.16 -5.05 4.80
C HIS A 262 2.90 -6.20 5.51
N LEU A 263 2.93 -7.40 4.93
CA LEU A 263 3.66 -8.57 5.46
C LEU A 263 4.99 -8.75 4.71
N ASP A 264 6.05 -9.14 5.41
CA ASP A 264 7.32 -9.47 4.75
C ASP A 264 7.15 -10.72 3.88
N THR A 265 7.20 -10.48 2.58
CA THR A 265 7.08 -11.51 1.55
C THR A 265 8.34 -11.61 0.70
N SER A 266 9.46 -11.01 1.15
CA SER A 266 10.74 -10.98 0.44
C SER A 266 11.22 -12.35 -0.03
N ARG A 267 10.95 -13.39 0.77
CA ARG A 267 11.34 -14.78 0.48
C ARG A 267 10.51 -15.47 -0.60
N PHE A 268 9.30 -15.00 -0.86
CA PHE A 268 8.34 -15.70 -1.71
C PHE A 268 7.89 -14.86 -2.91
N ARG A 269 8.12 -13.55 -2.88
CA ARG A 269 7.62 -12.61 -3.89
C ARG A 269 8.74 -12.12 -4.81
N LYS A 270 8.56 -12.29 -6.12
CA LYS A 270 9.55 -11.83 -7.13
C LYS A 270 9.60 -10.31 -7.23
N ASP A 271 8.45 -9.64 -7.10
CA ASP A 271 8.32 -8.18 -7.10
C ASP A 271 8.46 -7.54 -5.70
N HIS A 272 9.13 -8.20 -4.74
CA HIS A 272 9.19 -7.74 -3.35
C HIS A 272 9.71 -6.31 -3.17
N ARG A 273 10.65 -5.86 -4.01
CA ARG A 273 11.18 -4.48 -3.97
C ARG A 273 10.09 -3.46 -4.28
N ILE A 274 9.35 -3.68 -5.38
CA ILE A 274 8.24 -2.83 -5.79
C ILE A 274 7.12 -2.88 -4.75
N ALA A 275 6.77 -4.07 -4.26
CA ALA A 275 5.78 -4.25 -3.21
C ALA A 275 6.12 -3.48 -1.93
N THR A 276 7.37 -3.56 -1.48
CA THR A 276 7.87 -2.83 -0.30
C THR A 276 7.76 -1.33 -0.52
N ARG A 277 8.20 -0.85 -1.68
CA ARG A 277 8.14 0.57 -2.02
C ARG A 277 6.71 1.11 -2.09
N LEU A 278 5.78 0.36 -2.69
CA LEU A 278 4.36 0.72 -2.73
C LEU A 278 3.74 0.76 -1.33
N PHE A 279 4.08 -0.22 -0.49
CA PHE A 279 3.66 -0.20 0.91
C PHE A 279 4.15 1.08 1.62
N LEU A 280 5.42 1.45 1.45
CA LEU A 280 5.99 2.68 2.02
C LEU A 280 5.32 3.95 1.48
N CYS A 281 5.03 4.01 0.17
CA CYS A 281 4.35 5.13 -0.46
C CYS A 281 2.93 5.32 0.13
N VAL A 282 2.15 4.23 0.26
CA VAL A 282 0.79 4.29 0.80
C VAL A 282 0.80 4.57 2.31
N TRP A 283 1.74 3.98 3.05
CA TRP A 283 1.96 4.30 4.46
C TRP A 283 2.21 5.79 4.66
N ALA A 284 3.07 6.38 3.82
CA ALA A 284 3.36 7.81 3.86
C ALA A 284 2.11 8.67 3.59
N LEU A 285 1.33 8.30 2.56
CA LEU A 285 0.09 9.01 2.22
C LEU A 285 -0.95 8.96 3.33
N ASP A 286 -1.07 7.84 4.03
CA ASP A 286 -1.99 7.68 5.15
C ASP A 286 -1.65 8.68 6.28
N ARG A 287 -0.35 8.86 6.57
CA ARG A 287 0.12 9.86 7.56
C ARG A 287 -0.08 11.29 7.08
N LEU A 288 0.19 11.56 5.80
CA LEU A 288 -0.07 12.90 5.23
C LEU A 288 -1.56 13.26 5.30
N ASN A 289 -2.45 12.31 5.01
CA ASN A 289 -3.89 12.52 5.12
C ASN A 289 -4.32 12.73 6.58
N ALA A 290 -3.71 12.03 7.54
CA ALA A 290 -3.95 12.26 8.95
C ALA A 290 -3.47 13.65 9.40
N ALA A 291 -2.26 14.05 9.01
CA ALA A 291 -1.66 15.33 9.36
C ALA A 291 -2.41 16.53 8.77
N PHE A 292 -2.68 16.50 7.48
CA PHE A 292 -3.19 17.68 6.75
C PHE A 292 -4.71 17.77 6.71
N HIS A 293 -5.41 16.66 6.91
CA HIS A 293 -6.87 16.62 6.79
C HIS A 293 -7.58 16.10 8.05
N GLY A 294 -6.83 15.86 9.14
CA GLY A 294 -7.39 15.37 10.40
C GLY A 294 -8.07 14.01 10.29
N ARG A 295 -7.64 13.17 9.33
CA ARG A 295 -8.21 11.83 9.11
C ARG A 295 -7.62 10.83 10.11
N PRO A 296 -8.37 9.79 10.51
CA PRO A 296 -7.79 8.68 11.24
C PRO A 296 -6.75 7.94 10.38
N VAL A 297 -5.64 7.55 11.01
CA VAL A 297 -4.63 6.67 10.41
C VAL A 297 -5.24 5.29 10.15
N LEU A 298 -5.15 4.80 8.92
CA LEU A 298 -5.72 3.53 8.48
C LEU A 298 -4.73 2.36 8.58
N MET A 299 -3.43 2.63 8.46
CA MET A 299 -2.36 1.63 8.50
C MET A 299 -1.68 1.66 9.88
N HIS A 300 -2.14 0.82 10.80
CA HIS A 300 -1.57 0.77 12.14
C HIS A 300 -0.29 -0.08 12.19
N GLY A 301 0.76 0.40 12.85
CA GLY A 301 2.07 -0.27 12.88
C GLY A 301 2.05 -1.69 13.45
N ARG A 302 1.12 -1.95 14.38
CA ARG A 302 0.89 -3.28 14.98
C ARG A 302 0.47 -4.35 13.97
N ASP A 303 -0.03 -3.96 12.81
CA ASP A 303 -0.46 -4.88 11.76
C ASP A 303 0.65 -5.17 10.75
N PHE A 304 1.83 -4.57 10.88
CA PHE A 304 2.93 -4.77 9.94
C PHE A 304 3.71 -6.03 10.28
N GLY A 305 3.86 -6.92 9.30
CA GLY A 305 4.73 -8.09 9.39
C GLY A 305 6.12 -7.82 8.83
N ARG A 306 6.59 -6.56 8.87
CA ARG A 306 7.84 -6.08 8.27
C ARG A 306 8.61 -5.20 9.25
N ASP A 307 9.94 -5.24 9.15
CA ASP A 307 10.79 -4.24 9.79
C ASP A 307 10.73 -2.94 8.97
N MET A 308 10.12 -1.91 9.57
CA MET A 308 9.93 -0.62 8.93
C MET A 308 11.26 0.12 8.74
N THR A 309 12.13 0.11 9.77
CA THR A 309 13.45 0.73 9.74
C THR A 309 14.31 0.13 8.63
N MET A 310 14.33 -1.20 8.55
CA MET A 310 15.04 -1.91 7.49
C MET A 310 14.44 -1.56 6.11
N SER A 311 13.11 -1.59 5.98
CA SER A 311 12.42 -1.29 4.72
C SER A 311 12.71 0.13 4.20
N VAL A 312 12.78 1.11 5.11
CA VAL A 312 13.16 2.50 4.80
C VAL A 312 14.63 2.56 4.36
N SER A 313 15.55 1.94 5.11
CA SER A 313 17.00 1.99 4.81
C SER A 313 17.40 1.41 3.45
N GLN A 314 16.54 0.57 2.86
CA GLN A 314 16.75 -0.03 1.53
C GLN A 314 16.28 0.85 0.36
N GLN A 315 15.66 2.01 0.63
CA GLN A 315 15.18 2.91 -0.42
C GLN A 315 16.26 3.85 -0.93
N ASP A 316 15.99 4.58 -2.01
CA ASP A 316 16.89 5.64 -2.46
C ASP A 316 16.83 6.84 -1.50
N ASN A 317 17.96 7.53 -1.31
CA ASN A 317 18.15 8.55 -0.27
C ASN A 317 17.03 9.60 -0.24
N GLY A 318 16.51 10.04 -1.39
CA GLY A 318 15.44 11.04 -1.45
C GLY A 318 14.11 10.54 -0.90
N PHE A 319 13.79 9.27 -1.17
CA PHE A 319 12.61 8.65 -0.60
C PHE A 319 12.83 8.32 0.88
N GLN A 320 14.05 7.97 1.30
CA GLN A 320 14.38 7.83 2.72
C GLN A 320 14.15 9.13 3.49
N LEU A 321 14.66 10.27 3.00
CA LEU A 321 14.43 11.58 3.61
C LEU A 321 12.95 11.89 3.73
N PHE A 322 12.19 11.66 2.66
CA PHE A 322 10.73 11.80 2.69
C PHE A 322 10.10 10.95 3.80
N LEU A 323 10.42 9.66 3.87
CA LEU A 323 9.85 8.75 4.87
C LEU A 323 10.22 9.14 6.31
N VAL A 324 11.45 9.59 6.56
CA VAL A 324 11.88 10.06 7.88
C VAL A 324 11.12 11.34 8.28
N VAL A 325 10.90 12.27 7.34
CA VAL A 325 10.05 13.45 7.58
C VAL A 325 8.61 13.02 7.90
N ILE A 326 8.07 12.01 7.21
CA ILE A 326 6.74 11.48 7.52
C ILE A 326 6.70 10.83 8.91
N GLU A 327 7.74 10.12 9.33
CA GLU A 327 7.81 9.54 10.67
C GLU A 327 7.79 10.63 11.76
N LEU A 328 8.49 11.75 11.54
CA LEU A 328 8.41 12.91 12.43
C LEU A 328 7.02 13.53 12.44
N LEU A 329 6.36 13.63 11.28
CA LEU A 329 4.97 14.08 11.21
C LEU A 329 4.04 13.14 11.97
N ASP A 330 4.20 11.82 11.90
CA ASP A 330 3.38 10.86 12.66
C ASP A 330 3.52 11.11 14.18
N LYS A 331 4.75 11.37 14.66
CA LYS A 331 4.99 11.76 16.07
C LYS A 331 4.28 13.07 16.42
N ILE A 332 4.34 14.08 15.56
CA ILE A 332 3.63 15.35 15.76
C ILE A 332 2.12 15.14 15.81
N ILE A 333 1.55 14.31 14.92
CA ILE A 333 0.11 14.01 14.89
C ILE A 333 -0.36 13.44 16.23
N ASP A 334 0.45 12.64 16.91
CA ASP A 334 0.11 12.08 18.23
C ASP A 334 -0.16 13.15 19.30
N LEU A 335 0.42 14.35 19.17
CA LEU A 335 0.12 15.51 20.04
C LEU A 335 -1.31 16.03 19.85
N TYR A 336 -1.85 15.90 18.64
CA TYR A 336 -3.16 16.39 18.25
C TYR A 336 -4.24 15.32 18.32
N ARG A 337 -3.87 14.04 18.45
CA ARG A 337 -4.84 12.99 18.71
C ARG A 337 -5.57 13.29 20.01
N PRO A 338 -6.88 13.07 20.09
CA PRO A 338 -7.62 13.16 21.34
C PRO A 338 -7.05 12.14 22.35
N SER A 339 -6.04 12.55 23.12
CA SER A 339 -5.27 11.66 23.97
C SER A 339 -5.75 11.74 25.41
N THR A 340 -5.87 10.57 26.02
CA THR A 340 -5.83 10.38 27.47
C THR A 340 -4.40 10.59 27.96
N GLY A 341 -3.98 11.85 28.13
CA GLY A 341 -2.90 12.26 29.04
C GLY A 341 -1.50 11.66 28.87
N THR A 342 -1.03 11.41 27.65
CA THR A 342 0.33 10.89 27.42
C THR A 342 1.38 12.00 27.58
N GLN A 343 2.41 11.75 28.40
CA GLN A 343 3.58 12.63 28.58
C GLN A 343 4.43 12.61 27.30
N ASN A 344 4.57 13.76 26.63
CA ASN A 344 5.24 13.87 25.32
C ASN A 344 6.74 14.18 25.47
N ASN A 345 7.50 13.23 25.99
CA ASN A 345 8.93 13.40 26.32
C ASN A 345 9.87 13.51 25.10
N TRP A 346 9.36 13.40 23.86
CA TRP A 346 10.19 13.41 22.64
C TRP A 346 10.32 14.81 22.02
N VAL A 347 9.54 15.80 22.48
CA VAL A 347 9.53 17.16 21.92
C VAL A 347 10.86 17.86 22.15
N ASP A 348 11.56 17.53 23.23
CA ASP A 348 12.86 18.12 23.58
C ASP A 348 14.00 17.64 22.67
N ASP A 349 13.84 16.50 21.99
CA ASP A 349 14.84 15.87 21.10
C ASP A 349 14.46 15.97 19.61
N PHE A 350 13.73 17.02 19.20
CA PHE A 350 13.32 17.18 17.80
C PHE A 350 14.53 17.46 16.88
N PRO A 351 14.79 16.63 15.85
CA PRO A 351 15.96 16.79 14.99
C PRO A 351 15.83 18.00 14.07
N SER A 352 16.96 18.64 13.74
CA SER A 352 16.98 19.66 12.68
C SER A 352 16.83 19.01 11.30
N PHE A 353 16.41 19.79 10.30
CA PHE A 353 16.27 19.26 8.93
C PHE A 353 17.64 18.83 8.35
N GLU A 354 18.70 19.56 8.70
CA GLU A 354 20.09 19.26 8.34
C GLU A 354 20.53 17.90 8.91
N ASP A 355 20.14 17.58 10.14
CA ASP A 355 20.41 16.26 10.75
C ASP A 355 19.76 15.14 9.94
N LEU A 356 18.53 15.34 9.44
CA LEU A 356 17.84 14.35 8.61
C LEU A 356 18.52 14.14 7.27
N ILE A 357 19.04 15.21 6.65
CA ILE A 357 19.81 15.12 5.40
C ILE A 357 21.08 14.28 5.63
N ILE A 358 21.78 14.51 6.73
CA ILE A 358 22.99 13.77 7.10
C ILE A 358 22.64 12.30 7.37
N GLN A 359 21.62 12.05 8.19
CA GLN A 359 21.17 10.71 8.58
C GLN A 359 20.80 9.84 7.37
N THR A 360 20.13 10.42 6.37
CA THR A 360 19.67 9.71 5.17
C THR A 360 20.68 9.71 4.02
N GLY A 361 21.85 10.34 4.20
CA GLY A 361 22.84 10.48 3.13
C GLY A 361 22.33 11.30 1.94
N SER A 362 21.32 12.15 2.15
CA SER A 362 20.62 12.91 1.10
C SER A 362 21.42 14.11 0.58
N GLN A 363 22.63 14.34 1.11
CA GLN A 363 23.57 15.39 0.67
C GLN A 363 23.89 15.35 -0.83
N ARG A 364 23.75 14.18 -1.46
CA ARG A 364 24.06 13.95 -2.89
C ARG A 364 22.86 14.21 -3.81
N ILE A 365 21.69 14.49 -3.26
CA ILE A 365 20.49 14.81 -4.03
C ILE A 365 20.61 16.26 -4.52
N SER A 366 20.07 16.54 -5.72
CA SER A 366 20.05 17.91 -6.26
C SER A 366 19.45 18.89 -5.25
N GLY A 367 20.10 20.04 -5.05
CA GLY A 367 19.61 21.10 -4.16
C GLY A 367 18.20 21.57 -4.51
N TYR A 368 17.79 21.46 -5.78
CA TYR A 368 16.41 21.69 -6.21
C TYR A 368 15.41 20.75 -5.50
N LEU A 369 15.73 19.46 -5.39
CA LEU A 369 14.87 18.48 -4.71
C LEU A 369 14.93 18.64 -3.19
N ILE A 370 16.08 18.97 -2.62
CA ILE A 370 16.21 19.29 -1.19
C ILE A 370 15.35 20.52 -0.85
N GLY A 371 15.38 21.55 -1.70
CA GLY A 371 14.55 22.75 -1.57
C GLY A 371 13.05 22.46 -1.56
N LYS A 372 12.59 21.37 -2.18
CA LYS A 372 11.18 20.94 -2.13
C LYS A 372 10.72 20.51 -0.74
N PHE A 373 11.64 20.06 0.12
CA PHE A 373 11.36 19.72 1.52
C PHE A 373 11.51 20.92 2.47
N HIS A 374 12.23 21.97 2.05
CA HIS A 374 12.71 23.03 2.94
C HIS A 374 11.83 24.30 2.98
N ALA A 375 11.13 24.66 1.90
CA ALA A 375 10.23 25.82 1.92
C ALA A 375 9.08 25.57 2.93
N ASN A 376 8.66 26.45 3.87
CA ASN A 376 8.88 27.87 4.11
C ASN A 376 8.88 28.13 5.64
N GLU A 377 9.92 28.76 6.20
CA GLU A 377 10.07 29.07 7.65
C GLU A 377 8.94 29.94 8.24
N LYS A 378 8.11 30.57 7.40
CA LYS A 378 7.01 31.45 7.85
C LYS A 378 5.69 30.74 8.12
N ASN A 379 5.59 29.43 7.85
CA ASN A 379 4.37 28.67 8.14
C ASN A 379 4.72 27.18 8.33
N PRO A 380 4.72 26.64 9.56
CA PRO A 380 5.14 25.26 9.83
C PRO A 380 4.25 24.18 9.20
N LEU A 381 3.17 24.57 8.51
CA LEU A 381 2.32 23.69 7.69
C LEU A 381 2.76 23.59 6.21
N HIS A 382 3.86 24.25 5.81
CA HIS A 382 4.27 24.35 4.40
C HIS A 382 5.39 23.39 3.96
N VAL A 383 5.63 22.27 4.65
CA VAL A 383 6.75 21.30 4.41
C VAL A 383 6.89 20.75 2.98
N PHE A 384 5.99 21.12 2.05
CA PHE A 384 6.04 20.68 0.67
C PHE A 384 5.55 21.77 -0.30
N SER A 385 6.38 22.74 -0.65
CA SER A 385 6.06 23.83 -1.61
C SER A 385 5.70 23.38 -3.04
N TRP A 386 5.81 22.09 -3.35
CA TRP A 386 5.33 21.45 -4.58
C TRP A 386 3.89 20.91 -4.45
N LEU A 387 3.29 20.95 -3.26
CA LEU A 387 1.90 20.56 -2.99
C LEU A 387 0.88 21.69 -3.21
N ASN A 388 1.29 22.87 -3.71
CA ASN A 388 0.37 23.98 -3.97
C ASN A 388 0.37 24.34 -5.46
N PRO A 389 -0.58 23.82 -6.28
CA PRO A 389 -0.71 24.17 -7.68
C PRO A 389 -1.31 25.57 -7.88
N ILE A 390 -1.75 26.24 -6.80
CA ILE A 390 -2.65 27.39 -6.83
C ILE A 390 -1.91 28.74 -6.70
N GLU A 391 -0.59 28.79 -6.55
CA GLU A 391 0.17 30.04 -6.72
C GLU A 391 0.48 30.37 -8.19
N PHE A 392 -0.54 30.27 -9.06
CA PHE A 392 -0.48 30.78 -10.43
C PHE A 392 -1.70 31.66 -10.74
N ALA A 393 -1.86 32.71 -9.95
CA ALA A 393 -2.56 33.92 -10.34
C ALA A 393 -1.59 35.10 -10.16
N GLY A 394 -0.99 35.52 -11.28
CA GLY A 394 -0.02 36.60 -11.41
C GLY A 394 0.49 36.67 -12.83
#